data_AF-A0AAD8VY39-F1
#
_entry.id   AF-A0AAD8VY39-F1
#
_cell.length_a   1.000
_cell.length_b   1.000
_cell.length_c   1.000
_cell.angle_alpha   90.00
_cell.angle_beta   90.00
_cell.angle_gamma   90.00
#
_symmetry.space_group_name_H-M   'P 1'
#
loop_
_entity.id
_entity.type
_entity.pdbx_description
1 polymer ?
#
loop_
_entity_poly.entity_id
_entity_poly.type
_entity_poly.pdbx_seq_one_letter_code
_entity_poly.pdbx_strand_id
1 'polypeptide(L)'
;MQPPVTPASTISTRATPLPRSPTISSSPSAATRRQLLVSAGGLLLIVAAGSNNASSKGAAAAAGYDPVTEAERAASAAVSLRVGEAVRLLDLGRDLQARGEFPEALASFTAVVSGYKDLALSEYARVGRALVLYEIGDRDESITEMEDVSVALKGYPEIHAALAAALYADKHAPLLAENQFTIATLLDPHYTDLAYVRDTKHWPPSLVASLKNFFTLS
;
A
#
# COMPACT_ATOMS: atom_id res chain seq x y z
N MET A 1 -59.86 -34.34 33.72
CA MET A 1 -58.50 -33.76 33.63
C MET A 1 -58.02 -33.92 32.20
N GLN A 2 -58.28 -32.90 31.38
CA GLN A 2 -58.03 -32.88 29.95
C GLN A 2 -57.48 -31.47 29.66
N PRO A 3 -56.26 -31.31 29.15
CA PRO A 3 -55.80 -30.01 28.69
C PRO A 3 -56.12 -29.85 27.19
N PRO A 4 -56.81 -28.78 26.77
CA PRO A 4 -56.93 -28.44 25.37
C PRO A 4 -56.02 -27.27 24.98
N VAL A 5 -55.43 -27.44 23.79
CA VAL A 5 -55.18 -26.47 22.71
C VAL A 5 -54.26 -25.27 22.95
N THR A 6 -53.11 -25.35 22.27
CA THR A 6 -52.32 -24.23 21.73
C THR A 6 -53.13 -23.33 20.80
N PRO A 7 -52.76 -22.05 20.68
CA PRO A 7 -52.84 -21.36 19.40
C PRO A 7 -51.46 -20.95 18.88
N ALA A 8 -51.21 -21.36 17.64
CA ALA A 8 -50.21 -20.78 16.77
C ALA A 8 -50.55 -19.33 16.43
N SER A 9 -49.54 -18.48 16.21
CA SER A 9 -49.73 -17.17 15.60
C SER A 9 -48.57 -16.83 14.66
N THR A 10 -48.86 -17.09 13.38
CA THR A 10 -48.79 -16.14 12.27
C THR A 10 -47.43 -15.62 11.82
N ILE A 11 -46.97 -16.26 10.75
CA ILE A 11 -46.05 -15.75 9.72
C ILE A 11 -46.53 -14.39 9.22
N SER A 12 -45.66 -13.38 9.24
CA SER A 12 -45.89 -12.13 8.51
C SER A 12 -44.77 -11.91 7.50
N THR A 13 -45.05 -12.36 6.28
CA THR A 13 -44.32 -12.03 5.06
C THR A 13 -44.57 -10.57 4.74
N ARG A 14 -43.56 -9.70 4.81
CA ARG A 14 -43.63 -8.36 4.23
C ARG A 14 -42.54 -8.16 3.20
N ALA A 15 -43.03 -8.05 1.97
CA ALA A 15 -42.28 -7.81 0.75
C ALA A 15 -41.54 -6.46 0.74
N THR A 16 -40.37 -6.50 0.12
CA THR A 16 -39.50 -5.40 -0.29
C THR A 16 -40.16 -4.53 -1.36
N PRO A 17 -39.85 -3.23 -1.41
CA PRO A 17 -39.68 -2.56 -2.69
C PRO A 17 -38.27 -1.94 -2.83
N LEU A 18 -37.60 -2.35 -3.91
CA LEU A 18 -36.35 -1.78 -4.44
C LEU A 18 -36.54 -0.33 -4.93
N PRO A 19 -35.55 0.56 -4.77
CA PRO A 19 -35.38 1.71 -5.64
C PRO A 19 -34.47 1.39 -6.84
N ARG A 20 -34.87 1.96 -7.98
CA ARG A 20 -34.44 1.69 -9.37
C ARG A 20 -33.04 2.23 -9.68
N SER A 21 -32.28 1.46 -10.45
CA SER A 21 -31.05 1.90 -11.13
C SER A 21 -31.40 2.77 -12.34
N PRO A 22 -30.71 3.90 -12.59
CA PRO A 22 -30.72 4.53 -13.90
C PRO A 22 -29.65 3.90 -14.80
N THR A 23 -30.12 3.22 -15.85
CA THR A 23 -29.34 2.83 -17.03
C THR A 23 -29.07 4.07 -17.88
N ILE A 24 -27.81 4.39 -18.17
CA ILE A 24 -27.46 5.19 -19.35
C ILE A 24 -26.36 4.50 -20.15
N SER A 25 -26.65 4.46 -21.43
CA SER A 25 -26.04 3.76 -22.54
C SER A 25 -24.57 4.12 -22.84
N SER A 26 -23.95 3.20 -23.57
CA SER A 26 -22.57 3.10 -23.99
C SER A 26 -22.21 3.89 -25.27
N SER A 27 -20.90 4.18 -25.38
CA SER A 27 -20.05 4.25 -26.60
C SER A 27 -19.82 5.64 -27.24
N PRO A 28 -18.79 5.80 -28.12
CA PRO A 28 -17.40 6.12 -27.73
C PRO A 28 -16.86 7.35 -28.49
N SER A 29 -15.84 8.06 -27.99
CA SER A 29 -15.10 8.97 -28.89
C SER A 29 -13.73 9.42 -28.38
N ALA A 30 -12.75 9.14 -29.23
CA ALA A 30 -11.62 9.98 -29.60
C ALA A 30 -10.68 10.51 -28.51
N ALA A 31 -9.49 9.91 -28.51
CA ALA A 31 -8.24 10.51 -28.07
C ALA A 31 -8.13 11.98 -28.53
N THR A 32 -8.00 12.89 -27.58
CA THR A 32 -7.49 14.25 -27.83
C THR A 32 -6.40 14.54 -26.82
N ARG A 33 -5.18 14.36 -27.29
CA ARG A 33 -3.92 14.69 -26.63
C ARG A 33 -3.83 16.21 -26.49
N ARG A 34 -4.27 16.77 -25.37
CA ARG A 34 -4.02 18.19 -25.04
C ARG A 34 -2.62 18.33 -24.47
N GLN A 35 -1.70 18.70 -25.34
CA GLN A 35 -0.40 19.26 -24.97
C GLN A 35 -0.64 20.59 -24.25
N LEU A 36 -0.31 20.69 -22.97
CA LEU A 36 -0.12 22.00 -22.34
C LEU A 36 1.30 22.47 -22.64
N LEU A 37 1.38 23.54 -23.43
CA LEU A 37 2.58 24.33 -23.64
C LEU A 37 3.07 24.86 -22.30
N VAL A 38 4.26 24.41 -21.87
CA VAL A 38 5.03 25.12 -20.85
C VAL A 38 5.60 26.36 -21.54
N SER A 39 5.06 27.52 -21.16
CA SER A 39 5.50 28.83 -21.62
C SER A 39 6.96 29.04 -21.18
N ALA A 40 7.88 28.92 -22.13
CA ALA A 40 9.25 29.35 -21.94
C ALA A 40 9.25 30.88 -21.88
N GLY A 41 9.41 31.43 -20.67
CA GLY A 41 9.68 32.85 -20.45
C GLY A 41 11.06 33.20 -20.99
N GLY A 42 11.17 33.37 -22.30
CA GLY A 42 12.34 33.93 -22.97
C GLY A 42 12.38 35.44 -22.75
N LEU A 43 13.23 35.89 -21.82
CA LEU A 43 13.56 37.29 -21.66
C LEU A 43 14.46 37.72 -22.84
N LEU A 44 13.86 38.30 -23.88
CA LEU A 44 14.60 38.94 -24.98
C LEU A 44 15.15 40.29 -24.50
N LEU A 45 16.46 40.37 -24.29
CA LEU A 45 17.17 41.65 -24.13
C LEU A 45 17.61 42.16 -25.51
N ILE A 46 17.03 43.29 -25.92
CA ILE A 46 17.37 44.02 -27.14
C ILE A 46 18.73 44.68 -26.92
N VAL A 47 19.76 44.25 -27.67
CA VAL A 47 21.05 44.95 -27.76
C VAL A 47 20.87 46.14 -28.72
N ALA A 48 20.82 47.34 -28.15
CA ALA A 48 20.99 48.57 -28.91
C ALA A 48 22.48 48.77 -29.20
N ALA A 49 22.86 48.69 -30.47
CA ALA A 49 24.19 49.03 -30.94
C ALA A 49 24.40 50.55 -30.86
N GLY A 50 24.98 51.01 -29.75
CA GLY A 50 25.57 52.33 -29.62
C GLY A 50 27.08 52.20 -29.52
N SER A 51 27.79 52.57 -30.58
CA SER A 51 29.24 52.74 -30.54
C SER A 51 29.57 53.78 -29.47
N ASN A 52 30.32 53.39 -28.43
CA ASN A 52 31.26 54.25 -27.74
C ASN A 52 32.30 53.42 -26.97
N ASN A 53 33.53 53.80 -27.20
CA ASN A 53 34.77 53.21 -26.73
C ASN A 53 34.87 53.32 -25.19
N ALA A 54 34.69 52.21 -24.47
CA ALA A 54 35.08 52.11 -23.07
C ALA A 54 35.25 50.65 -22.65
N SER A 55 36.51 50.28 -22.41
CA SER A 55 36.92 49.40 -21.32
C SER A 55 36.30 48.00 -21.27
N SER A 56 37.10 47.04 -21.71
CA SER A 56 37.04 45.62 -21.34
C SER A 56 36.74 45.40 -19.85
N LYS A 57 35.47 45.24 -19.49
CA LYS A 57 35.00 44.75 -18.18
C LYS A 57 33.71 43.92 -18.31
N GLY A 58 33.61 43.12 -19.38
CA GLY A 58 32.40 42.35 -19.71
C GLY A 58 32.55 40.83 -19.65
N ALA A 59 33.61 40.28 -19.04
CA ALA A 59 33.90 38.84 -19.06
C ALA A 59 34.19 38.24 -17.67
N ALA A 60 33.62 38.81 -16.61
CA ALA A 60 33.87 38.36 -15.23
C ALA A 60 32.60 38.00 -14.43
N ALA A 61 31.43 37.92 -15.07
CA ALA A 61 30.15 37.71 -14.38
C ALA A 61 29.43 36.40 -14.77
N ALA A 62 30.16 35.44 -15.35
CA ALA A 62 29.65 34.09 -15.64
C ALA A 62 30.53 32.99 -15.04
N ALA A 63 31.40 33.33 -14.09
CA ALA A 63 32.15 32.37 -13.30
C ALA A 63 31.45 32.18 -11.95
N GLY A 64 30.76 31.06 -11.78
CA GLY A 64 30.50 30.49 -10.45
C GLY A 64 29.11 30.66 -9.85
N TYR A 65 28.03 30.61 -10.65
CA TYR A 65 26.72 30.29 -10.06
C TYR A 65 26.63 28.77 -9.87
N ASP A 66 26.86 28.29 -8.63
CA ASP A 66 26.47 26.93 -8.23
C ASP A 66 25.03 27.01 -7.69
N PRO A 67 24.04 26.43 -8.38
CA PRO A 67 22.64 26.46 -7.93
C PRO A 67 22.41 25.65 -6.65
N VAL A 68 23.38 24.86 -6.19
CA VAL A 68 23.28 24.02 -4.99
C VAL A 68 24.47 24.28 -4.07
N THR A 69 24.18 24.80 -2.88
CA THR A 69 25.21 25.03 -1.86
C THR A 69 25.79 23.71 -1.33
N GLU A 70 27.01 23.75 -0.80
CA GLU A 70 27.61 22.58 -0.16
C GLU A 70 26.77 22.05 1.03
N ALA A 71 26.10 22.95 1.75
CA ALA A 71 25.18 22.58 2.82
C ALA A 71 23.98 21.78 2.30
N GLU A 72 23.37 22.20 1.18
CA GLU A 72 22.27 21.48 0.54
C GLU A 72 22.74 20.12 -0.01
N ARG A 73 23.95 20.06 -0.57
CA ARG A 73 24.57 18.81 -1.05
C ARG A 73 24.81 17.84 0.10
N ALA A 74 25.34 18.31 1.23
CA ALA A 74 25.55 17.52 2.43
C ALA A 74 24.22 17.02 3.04
N ALA A 75 23.20 17.88 3.09
CA ALA A 75 21.87 17.50 3.55
C ALA A 75 21.25 16.43 2.64
N SER A 76 21.35 16.59 1.32
CA SER A 76 20.89 15.61 0.34
C SER A 76 21.61 14.27 0.49
N ALA A 77 22.93 14.28 0.69
CA ALA A 77 23.72 13.08 0.94
C ALA A 77 23.30 12.37 2.24
N ALA A 78 23.05 13.12 3.32
CA ALA A 78 22.58 12.56 4.58
C ALA A 78 21.19 11.90 4.44
N VAL A 79 20.25 12.54 3.73
CA VAL A 79 18.94 11.94 3.43
C VAL A 79 19.10 10.68 2.58
N SER A 80 19.96 10.71 1.56
CA SER A 80 20.20 9.56 0.68
C SER A 80 20.76 8.36 1.45
N LEU A 81 21.72 8.58 2.36
CA LEU A 81 22.24 7.54 3.24
C LEU A 81 21.15 6.96 4.15
N ARG A 82 20.32 7.84 4.73
CA ARG A 82 19.22 7.43 5.62
C ARG A 82 18.18 6.59 4.89
N VAL A 83 17.75 7.02 3.70
CA VAL A 83 16.79 6.27 2.87
C VAL A 83 17.42 4.96 2.41
N GLY A 84 18.69 4.97 2.01
CA GLY A 84 19.43 3.77 1.61
C GLY A 84 19.48 2.71 2.70
N GLU A 85 19.75 3.09 3.94
CA GLU A 85 19.75 2.16 5.07
C GLU A 85 18.36 1.59 5.36
N ALA A 86 17.31 2.43 5.27
CA ALA A 86 15.94 1.99 5.46
C ALA A 86 15.50 0.97 4.39
N VAL A 87 15.85 1.20 3.13
CA VAL A 87 15.61 0.26 2.02
C VAL A 87 16.37 -1.04 2.24
N ARG A 88 17.65 -0.97 2.62
CA ARG A 88 18.49 -2.15 2.90
C ARG A 88 17.88 -3.01 4.01
N LEU A 89 17.37 -2.40 5.09
CA LEU A 89 16.71 -3.13 6.17
C LEU A 89 15.38 -3.75 5.73
N LEU A 90 14.58 -3.05 4.91
CA LEU A 90 13.33 -3.57 4.37
C LEU A 90 13.57 -4.79 3.47
N ASP A 91 14.55 -4.71 2.58
CA ASP A 91 14.90 -5.82 1.68
C ASP A 91 15.50 -7.00 2.46
N LEU A 92 16.34 -6.73 3.47
CA LEU A 92 16.82 -7.77 4.37
C LEU A 92 15.67 -8.51 5.08
N GLY A 93 14.66 -7.79 5.58
CA GLY A 93 13.48 -8.40 6.19
C GLY A 93 12.72 -9.33 5.24
N ARG A 94 12.57 -8.92 3.97
CA ARG A 94 11.92 -9.73 2.93
C ARG A 94 12.73 -10.98 2.58
N ASP A 95 14.05 -10.85 2.47
CA ASP A 95 14.95 -11.98 2.19
C ASP A 95 14.98 -12.99 3.35
N LEU A 96 14.92 -12.50 4.59
CA LEU A 96 14.82 -13.34 5.79
C LEU A 96 13.47 -14.07 5.84
N GLN A 97 12.37 -13.37 5.55
CA GLN A 97 11.04 -13.96 5.45
C GLN A 97 11.00 -15.06 4.39
N ALA A 98 11.57 -14.82 3.20
CA ALA A 98 11.65 -15.81 2.12
C ALA A 98 12.47 -17.05 2.49
N ARG A 99 13.46 -16.90 3.38
CA ARG A 99 14.27 -18.02 3.93
C ARG A 99 13.61 -18.72 5.12
N GLY A 100 12.53 -18.18 5.67
CA GLY A 100 11.88 -18.69 6.88
C GLY A 100 12.55 -18.28 8.20
N GLU A 101 13.46 -17.30 8.16
CA GLU A 101 14.13 -16.72 9.34
C GLU A 101 13.24 -15.63 9.96
N PHE A 102 12.08 -16.03 10.47
CA PHE A 102 11.01 -15.11 10.88
C PHE A 102 11.35 -14.19 12.06
N PRO A 103 12.03 -14.64 13.13
CA PRO A 103 12.45 -13.75 14.22
C PRO A 103 13.40 -12.63 13.75
N GLU A 104 14.34 -12.96 12.87
CA GLU A 104 15.29 -12.01 12.28
C GLU A 104 14.59 -11.06 11.28
N ALA A 105 13.64 -11.59 10.50
CA ALA A 105 12.80 -10.78 9.62
C ALA A 105 12.00 -9.75 10.42
N LEU A 106 11.39 -10.19 11.53
CA LEU A 106 10.67 -9.32 12.46
C LEU A 106 11.56 -8.21 13.00
N ALA A 107 12.79 -8.54 13.43
CA ALA A 107 13.74 -7.53 13.91
C ALA A 107 14.05 -6.49 12.83
N SER A 108 14.24 -6.92 11.58
CA SER A 108 14.52 -6.04 10.44
C SER A 108 13.34 -5.12 10.12
N PHE A 109 12.13 -5.65 10.02
CA PHE A 109 10.94 -4.83 9.80
C PHE A 109 10.68 -3.86 10.96
N THR A 110 10.83 -4.32 12.20
CA THR A 110 10.65 -3.49 13.40
C THR A 110 11.64 -2.33 13.44
N ALA A 111 12.89 -2.56 13.02
CA ALA A 111 13.89 -1.50 12.90
C ALA A 111 13.47 -0.43 11.88
N VAL A 112 12.88 -0.84 10.75
CA VAL A 112 12.33 0.09 9.75
C VAL A 112 11.17 0.90 10.31
N VAL A 113 10.17 0.22 10.89
CA VAL A 113 8.95 0.85 11.46
C VAL A 113 9.31 1.86 12.56
N SER A 114 10.28 1.54 13.40
CA SER A 114 10.66 2.37 14.55
C SER A 114 11.59 3.52 14.15
N GLY A 115 12.59 3.25 13.31
CA GLY A 115 13.65 4.21 12.96
C GLY A 115 13.29 5.17 11.80
N TYR A 116 12.29 4.81 10.99
CA TYR A 116 12.01 5.48 9.73
C TYR A 116 10.52 5.78 9.50
N LYS A 117 9.78 6.03 10.58
CA LYS A 117 8.32 6.29 10.59
C LYS A 117 7.84 7.45 9.69
N ASP A 118 8.72 8.38 9.36
CA ASP A 118 8.46 9.52 8.46
C ASP A 118 8.64 9.16 6.99
N LEU A 119 9.25 8.01 6.69
CA LEU A 119 9.39 7.50 5.33
C LEU A 119 8.19 6.62 4.99
N ALA A 120 7.61 6.83 3.80
CA ALA A 120 6.48 6.02 3.31
C ALA A 120 6.78 4.51 3.22
N LEU A 121 8.07 4.13 3.07
CA LEU A 121 8.48 2.72 3.08
C LEU A 121 8.17 2.01 4.42
N SER A 122 8.04 2.75 5.52
CA SER A 122 7.72 2.17 6.84
C SER A 122 6.37 1.47 6.85
N GLU A 123 5.42 1.92 6.04
CA GLU A 123 4.13 1.26 5.86
C GLU A 123 4.27 -0.13 5.24
N TYR A 124 5.16 -0.29 4.26
CA TYR A 124 5.44 -1.59 3.66
C TYR A 124 6.19 -2.52 4.62
N ALA A 125 7.01 -1.95 5.52
CA ALA A 125 7.63 -2.72 6.59
C ALA A 125 6.59 -3.20 7.61
N ARG A 126 5.54 -2.41 7.90
CA ARG A 126 4.42 -2.85 8.76
C ARG A 126 3.67 -4.04 8.17
N VAL A 127 3.46 -4.08 6.86
CA VAL A 127 2.90 -5.28 6.19
C VAL A 127 3.77 -6.50 6.49
N GLY A 128 5.07 -6.42 6.20
CA GLY A 128 6.01 -7.53 6.44
C GLY A 128 6.02 -7.96 7.90
N ARG A 129 6.11 -7.00 8.84
CA ARG A 129 6.05 -7.21 10.29
C ARG A 129 4.77 -7.94 10.70
N ALA A 130 3.60 -7.49 10.24
CA ALA A 130 2.33 -8.13 10.58
C ALA A 130 2.27 -9.58 10.12
N LEU A 131 2.76 -9.88 8.91
CA LEU A 131 2.84 -11.24 8.38
C LEU A 131 3.75 -12.11 9.25
N VAL A 132 4.97 -11.67 9.58
CA VAL A 132 5.89 -12.48 10.40
C VAL A 132 5.45 -12.62 11.85
N LEU A 133 4.78 -11.61 12.44
CA LEU A 133 4.15 -11.71 13.76
C LEU A 133 3.14 -12.87 13.80
N TYR A 134 2.36 -13.04 12.73
CA TYR A 134 1.40 -14.13 12.63
C TYR A 134 2.07 -15.50 12.73
N GLU A 135 3.21 -15.65 12.06
CA GLU A 135 3.97 -16.91 12.00
C GLU A 135 4.61 -17.28 13.32
N ILE A 136 5.19 -16.31 14.03
CA ILE A 136 5.84 -16.56 15.31
C ILE A 136 4.85 -16.76 16.46
N GLY A 137 3.55 -16.56 16.21
CA GLY A 137 2.46 -16.85 17.15
C GLY A 137 1.82 -15.62 17.80
N ASP A 138 2.33 -14.42 17.54
CA ASP A 138 1.78 -13.15 18.05
C ASP A 138 0.58 -12.69 17.22
N ARG A 139 -0.43 -13.57 17.13
CA ARG A 139 -1.55 -13.44 16.19
C ARG A 139 -2.47 -12.25 16.48
N ASP A 140 -2.70 -11.92 17.74
CA ASP A 140 -3.53 -10.78 18.09
C ASP A 140 -2.87 -9.46 17.67
N GLU A 141 -1.57 -9.30 17.93
CA GLU A 141 -0.81 -8.12 17.49
C GLU A 141 -0.73 -8.05 15.96
N SER A 142 -0.47 -9.19 15.31
CA SER A 142 -0.50 -9.32 13.85
C SER A 142 -1.82 -8.82 13.27
N ILE A 143 -2.96 -9.28 13.77
CA ILE A 143 -4.29 -8.90 13.27
C ILE A 143 -4.54 -7.41 13.49
N THR A 144 -4.23 -6.88 14.68
CA THR A 144 -4.35 -5.43 14.94
C THR A 144 -3.50 -4.61 13.98
N GLU A 145 -2.26 -5.03 13.71
CA GLU A 145 -1.41 -4.33 12.74
C GLU A 145 -1.93 -4.46 11.31
N MET A 146 -2.48 -5.61 10.92
CA MET A 146 -3.13 -5.79 9.62
C MET A 146 -4.35 -4.87 9.45
N GLU A 147 -5.18 -4.73 10.49
CA GLU A 147 -6.31 -3.81 10.50
C GLU A 147 -5.86 -2.36 10.32
N ASP A 148 -4.87 -1.92 11.11
CA ASP A 148 -4.32 -0.57 11.03
C ASP A 148 -3.70 -0.28 9.64
N VAL A 149 -2.92 -1.22 9.12
CA VAL A 149 -2.26 -1.08 7.81
C VAL A 149 -3.28 -1.10 6.67
N SER A 150 -4.38 -1.84 6.78
CA SER A 150 -5.46 -1.82 5.77
C SER A 150 -6.09 -0.43 5.60
N VAL A 151 -6.09 0.39 6.65
CA VAL A 151 -6.57 1.77 6.62
C VAL A 151 -5.50 2.72 6.09
N ALA A 152 -4.25 2.53 6.49
CA ALA A 152 -3.12 3.37 6.09
C ALA A 152 -2.72 3.19 4.61
N LEU A 153 -2.62 1.94 4.15
CA LEU A 153 -2.25 1.55 2.79
C LEU A 153 -3.47 1.18 1.95
N LYS A 154 -4.29 2.19 1.66
CA LYS A 154 -5.46 2.01 0.80
C LYS A 154 -5.09 1.46 -0.56
N GLY A 155 -5.78 0.40 -0.98
CA GLY A 155 -5.57 -0.23 -2.29
C GLY A 155 -4.40 -1.22 -2.31
N TYR A 156 -3.84 -1.61 -1.16
CA TYR A 156 -2.84 -2.66 -1.09
C TYR A 156 -3.52 -4.03 -0.90
N PRO A 157 -3.61 -4.89 -1.93
CA PRO A 157 -4.43 -6.11 -1.87
C PRO A 157 -3.91 -7.15 -0.86
N GLU A 158 -2.59 -7.19 -0.64
CA GLU A 158 -1.94 -8.20 0.19
C GLU A 158 -2.45 -8.19 1.64
N ILE A 159 -2.59 -6.99 2.22
CA ILE A 159 -2.99 -6.87 3.62
C ILE A 159 -4.46 -7.30 3.79
N HIS A 160 -5.31 -7.02 2.81
CA HIS A 160 -6.70 -7.45 2.81
C HIS A 160 -6.81 -8.98 2.70
N ALA A 161 -6.01 -9.61 1.85
CA ALA A 161 -5.99 -11.07 1.74
C ALA A 161 -5.45 -11.73 3.03
N ALA A 162 -4.38 -11.18 3.61
CA ALA A 162 -3.79 -11.67 4.86
C ALA A 162 -4.77 -11.53 6.03
N LEU A 163 -5.40 -10.36 6.15
CA LEU A 163 -6.40 -10.08 7.17
C LEU A 163 -7.63 -10.99 7.02
N ALA A 164 -8.06 -11.29 5.80
CA ALA A 164 -9.14 -12.26 5.57
C ALA A 164 -8.81 -13.65 6.13
N ALA A 165 -7.60 -14.16 5.82
CA ALA A 165 -7.14 -15.45 6.32
C ALA A 165 -7.09 -15.49 7.85
N ALA A 166 -6.57 -14.44 8.48
CA ALA A 166 -6.45 -14.34 9.93
C ALA A 166 -7.80 -14.16 10.65
N LEU A 167 -8.69 -13.29 10.14
CA LEU A 167 -10.04 -13.10 10.67
C LEU A 167 -10.86 -14.39 10.62
N TYR A 168 -10.69 -15.17 9.55
CA TYR A 168 -11.36 -16.46 9.42
C TYR A 168 -10.83 -17.46 10.45
N ALA A 169 -9.51 -17.67 10.47
CA ALA A 169 -8.88 -18.73 11.25
C ALA A 169 -8.87 -18.46 12.76
N ASP A 170 -8.64 -17.22 13.19
CA ASP A 170 -8.41 -16.89 14.61
C ASP A 170 -9.61 -16.19 15.25
N LYS A 171 -10.25 -15.26 14.52
CA LYS A 171 -11.38 -14.49 15.05
C LYS A 171 -12.74 -15.15 14.78
N HIS A 172 -12.77 -16.24 14.01
CA HIS A 172 -14.00 -16.95 13.66
C HIS A 172 -15.06 -15.99 13.06
N ALA A 173 -14.61 -15.05 12.24
CA ALA A 173 -15.41 -13.95 11.71
C ALA A 173 -15.58 -14.05 10.17
N PRO A 174 -16.34 -15.05 9.67
CA PRO A 174 -16.39 -15.38 8.23
C PRO A 174 -16.90 -14.21 7.38
N LEU A 175 -17.94 -13.49 7.83
CA LEU A 175 -18.48 -12.35 7.07
C LEU A 175 -17.48 -11.19 6.92
N LEU A 176 -16.65 -10.94 7.94
CA LEU A 176 -15.60 -9.92 7.85
C LEU A 176 -14.47 -10.41 6.96
N ALA A 177 -14.08 -11.67 7.09
CA ALA A 177 -13.07 -12.28 6.23
C ALA A 177 -13.47 -12.23 4.75
N GLU A 178 -14.72 -12.60 4.41
CA GLU A 178 -15.26 -12.52 3.05
C GLU A 178 -15.22 -11.10 2.48
N ASN A 179 -15.57 -10.10 3.29
CA ASN A 179 -15.48 -8.70 2.89
C ASN A 179 -14.04 -8.30 2.55
N GLN A 180 -13.08 -8.62 3.45
CA GLN A 180 -11.66 -8.34 3.21
C GLN A 180 -11.14 -9.06 1.97
N PHE A 181 -11.50 -10.33 1.79
CA PHE A 181 -11.06 -11.10 0.63
C PHE A 181 -11.67 -10.60 -0.68
N THR A 182 -12.91 -10.13 -0.65
CA THR A 182 -13.55 -9.46 -1.80
C THR A 182 -12.79 -8.20 -2.20
N ILE A 183 -12.37 -7.38 -1.23
CA ILE A 183 -11.54 -6.19 -1.51
C ILE A 183 -10.20 -6.62 -2.13
N ALA A 184 -9.54 -7.63 -1.55
CA ALA A 184 -8.25 -8.11 -2.04
C ALA A 184 -8.33 -8.58 -3.51
N THR A 185 -9.33 -9.38 -3.85
CA THR A 185 -9.49 -9.96 -5.19
C THR A 185 -10.03 -8.96 -6.22
N LEU A 186 -10.75 -7.92 -5.78
CA LEU A 186 -11.10 -6.78 -6.64
C LEU A 186 -9.85 -5.99 -7.05
N LEU A 187 -8.90 -5.84 -6.14
CA LEU A 187 -7.65 -5.11 -6.35
C LEU A 187 -6.61 -5.95 -7.12
N ASP A 188 -6.46 -7.23 -6.78
CA ASP A 188 -5.57 -8.18 -7.45
C ASP A 188 -6.14 -9.61 -7.38
N PRO A 189 -6.65 -10.16 -8.50
CA PRO A 189 -7.23 -11.51 -8.53
C PRO A 189 -6.26 -12.64 -8.18
N HIS A 190 -4.94 -12.43 -8.24
CA HIS A 190 -3.95 -13.47 -7.96
C HIS A 190 -3.97 -13.96 -6.50
N TYR A 191 -4.57 -13.21 -5.56
CA TYR A 191 -4.74 -13.67 -4.18
C TYR A 191 -5.69 -14.86 -4.02
N THR A 192 -6.39 -15.26 -5.09
CA THR A 192 -7.11 -16.55 -5.14
C THR A 192 -6.19 -17.76 -5.34
N ASP A 193 -4.94 -17.54 -5.73
CA ASP A 193 -3.96 -18.60 -5.98
C ASP A 193 -3.01 -18.77 -4.77
N LEU A 194 -3.08 -19.93 -4.13
CA LEU A 194 -2.20 -20.28 -3.02
C LEU A 194 -0.72 -20.36 -3.44
N ALA A 195 -0.43 -20.72 -4.69
CA ALA A 195 0.94 -20.76 -5.19
C ALA A 195 1.50 -19.34 -5.34
N TYR A 196 0.69 -18.37 -5.77
CA TYR A 196 1.10 -16.97 -5.83
C TYR A 196 1.51 -16.42 -4.45
N VAL A 197 0.67 -16.59 -3.43
CA VAL A 197 1.00 -16.08 -2.08
C VAL A 197 2.21 -16.79 -1.48
N ARG A 198 2.37 -18.08 -1.73
CA ARG A 198 3.50 -18.87 -1.20
C ARG A 198 4.80 -18.59 -1.95
N ASP A 199 4.79 -18.69 -3.27
CA ASP A 199 6.00 -18.73 -4.09
C ASP A 199 6.41 -17.34 -4.60
N THR A 200 5.46 -16.43 -4.76
CA THR A 200 5.75 -15.05 -5.22
C THR A 200 5.82 -14.08 -4.06
N LYS A 201 4.83 -14.11 -3.16
CA LYS A 201 4.78 -13.21 -2.00
C LYS A 201 5.54 -13.72 -0.78
N HIS A 202 5.96 -14.99 -0.79
CA HIS A 202 6.70 -15.60 0.31
C HIS A 202 5.96 -15.43 1.65
N TRP A 203 4.64 -15.62 1.62
CA TRP A 203 3.84 -15.57 2.84
C TRP A 203 4.30 -16.66 3.82
N PRO A 204 4.24 -16.36 5.13
CA PRO A 204 4.58 -17.37 6.12
C PRO A 204 3.66 -18.60 6.05
N PRO A 205 4.19 -19.82 6.26
CA PRO A 205 3.45 -21.07 6.09
C PRO A 205 2.15 -21.15 6.87
N SER A 206 2.11 -20.63 8.11
CA SER A 206 0.90 -20.65 8.93
C SER A 206 -0.21 -19.77 8.36
N LEU A 207 0.13 -18.62 7.76
CA LEU A 207 -0.82 -17.73 7.13
C LEU A 207 -1.34 -18.31 5.80
N VAL A 208 -0.45 -18.95 5.01
CA VAL A 208 -0.85 -19.71 3.81
C VAL A 208 -1.82 -20.83 4.18
N ALA A 209 -1.58 -21.55 5.27
CA ALA A 209 -2.48 -22.58 5.77
C ALA A 209 -3.84 -22.00 6.18
N SER A 210 -3.88 -20.84 6.84
CA SER A 210 -5.13 -20.14 7.16
C SER A 210 -5.91 -19.71 5.92
N LEU A 211 -5.22 -19.20 4.89
CA LEU A 211 -5.88 -18.82 3.63
C LEU A 211 -6.44 -20.07 2.91
N LYS A 212 -5.70 -21.18 2.93
CA LYS A 212 -6.20 -22.46 2.41
C LYS A 212 -7.48 -22.90 3.13
N ASN A 213 -7.51 -22.79 4.46
CA ASN A 213 -8.69 -23.16 5.25
C ASN A 213 -9.90 -22.28 4.89
N PHE A 214 -9.67 -20.98 4.69
CA PHE A 214 -10.68 -20.05 4.22
C PHE A 214 -11.29 -20.50 2.87
N PHE A 215 -10.47 -20.93 1.90
CA PHE A 215 -10.97 -21.43 0.60
C PHE A 215 -11.73 -22.75 0.69
N THR A 216 -11.42 -23.63 1.64
CA THR A 216 -12.07 -24.94 1.71
C THR A 216 -13.48 -24.92 2.30
N LEU A 217 -13.88 -23.78 2.89
CA LEU A 217 -15.14 -23.64 3.63
C LEU A 217 -15.98 -22.45 3.15
N SER A 218 -15.51 -21.71 2.13
CA SER A 218 -16.26 -20.69 1.39
C SER A 218 -16.81 -21.26 0.08
#